data_AF-A0A9E2TS91-F1
#
_entry.id   AF-A0A9E2TS91-F1
#
_cell.length_a   1.000
_cell.length_b   1.000
_cell.length_c   1.000
_cell.angle_alpha   90.00
_cell.angle_beta   90.00
_cell.angle_gamma   90.00
#
_symmetry.space_group_name_H-M   'P 1'
#
loop_
_entity.id
_entity.type
_entity.pdbx_description
1 polymer ?
#
loop_
_entity_poly.entity_id
_entity_poly.type
_entity_poly.pdbx_seq_one_letter_code
_entity_poly.pdbx_strand_id
1 'polypeptide(L)'
;MDIDKKLQAAVQSYWDARRHNKEKQVKSGKIDAGTRGEVTGGTQMGALEVLVSDILCDAGLKKVDVRTRTALELPGYFRATKKWDLIVVSNGALVLAMEFKSQAGKSIGNNVNNRAEEAVGSAKDIWTAFREGRFGQAPPPF
;
A
#
# COMPACT_ATOMS: atom_id res chain seq x y z
N MET A 1 9.70 7.07 19.01
CA MET A 1 8.53 7.84 18.54
C MET A 1 7.30 7.58 19.42
N ASP A 2 6.39 8.55 19.59
CA ASP A 2 5.05 8.29 20.16
C ASP A 2 4.14 7.76 19.04
N ILE A 3 3.95 6.43 19.02
CA ILE A 3 3.23 5.72 17.95
C ILE A 3 1.74 6.06 18.00
N ASP A 4 1.12 6.09 19.18
CA ASP A 4 -0.31 6.29 19.33
C ASP A 4 -0.73 7.67 18.83
N LYS A 5 0.04 8.71 19.19
CA LYS A 5 -0.22 10.07 18.71
C LYS A 5 -0.09 10.19 17.20
N LYS A 6 0.92 9.57 16.59
CA LYS A 6 1.10 9.60 15.13
C LYS A 6 0.04 8.74 14.42
N LEU A 7 -0.36 7.61 15.00
CA LEU A 7 -1.44 6.77 14.47
C LEU A 7 -2.76 7.55 14.45
N GLN A 8 -3.10 8.22 15.55
CA GLN A 8 -4.28 9.08 15.62
C GLN A 8 -4.26 10.15 14.53
N ALA A 9 -3.12 10.85 14.35
CA ALA A 9 -2.98 11.86 13.31
C ALA A 9 -3.10 11.27 11.89
N ALA A 10 -2.52 10.10 11.63
CA ALA A 10 -2.59 9.43 10.33
C ALA A 10 -4.03 8.97 10.00
N VAL A 11 -4.74 8.41 10.98
CA VAL A 11 -6.15 8.02 10.84
C VAL A 11 -7.03 9.24 10.62
N GLN A 12 -6.79 10.34 11.34
CA GLN A 12 -7.52 11.59 11.15
C GLN A 12 -7.31 12.13 9.73
N SER A 13 -6.05 12.16 9.25
CA SER A 13 -5.72 12.59 7.89
C SER A 13 -6.45 11.77 6.82
N TYR A 14 -6.61 10.45 7.04
CA TYR A 14 -7.37 9.58 6.14
C TYR A 14 -8.85 10.02 6.07
N TRP A 15 -9.50 10.24 7.22
CA TRP A 15 -10.90 10.64 7.27
C TRP A 15 -11.13 12.04 6.70
N ASP A 16 -10.22 12.98 6.96
CA ASP A 16 -10.28 14.33 6.40
C ASP A 16 -10.15 14.29 4.88
N ALA A 17 -9.17 13.56 4.34
CA ALA A 17 -9.01 13.41 2.89
C ALA A 17 -10.25 12.76 2.24
N ARG A 18 -10.88 11.80 2.90
CA ARG A 18 -12.13 11.16 2.43
C ARG A 18 -13.30 12.14 2.41
N ARG A 19 -13.45 12.96 3.46
CA ARG A 19 -14.48 14.02 3.53
C ARG A 19 -14.30 15.04 2.41
N HIS A 20 -13.08 15.55 2.22
CA HIS A 20 -12.78 16.50 1.16
C HIS A 20 -13.05 15.93 -0.25
N ASN A 21 -12.73 14.65 -0.49
CA ASN A 21 -13.00 13.99 -1.77
C ASN A 21 -14.51 13.82 -2.03
N LYS A 22 -15.31 13.56 -0.99
CA LYS A 22 -16.77 13.51 -1.08
C LYS A 22 -17.35 14.89 -1.41
N GLU A 23 -16.90 15.95 -0.72
CA GLU A 23 -17.34 17.32 -0.98
C GLU A 23 -17.00 17.79 -2.40
N LYS A 24 -15.79 17.47 -2.89
CA LYS A 24 -15.39 17.77 -4.28
C LYS A 24 -16.29 17.08 -5.31
N GLN A 25 -16.66 15.81 -5.08
CA GLN A 25 -17.58 15.09 -5.97
C GLN A 25 -18.93 15.78 -6.06
N VAL A 26 -19.52 16.13 -4.91
CA VAL A 26 -20.81 16.85 -4.85
C VAL A 26 -20.73 18.17 -5.61
N LYS A 27 -19.67 18.96 -5.39
CA LYS A 27 -19.46 20.25 -6.09
C LYS A 27 -19.27 20.10 -7.60
N SER A 28 -18.72 18.97 -8.07
CA SER A 28 -18.47 18.73 -9.50
C SER A 28 -19.68 18.22 -10.29
N GLY A 29 -20.84 18.01 -9.65
CA GLY A 29 -22.09 17.65 -10.31
C GLY A 29 -22.13 16.25 -10.96
N LYS A 30 -21.06 15.45 -10.86
CA LYS A 30 -21.03 14.06 -11.33
C LYS A 30 -21.69 13.15 -10.30
N ILE A 31 -23.02 13.07 -10.37
CA ILE A 31 -23.86 12.24 -9.49
C ILE A 31 -23.66 10.73 -9.78
N ASP A 32 -23.13 10.35 -10.94
CA ASP A 32 -23.08 8.95 -11.42
C ASP A 32 -21.73 8.23 -11.37
N ALA A 33 -20.66 8.86 -10.90
CA ALA A 33 -19.46 8.10 -10.54
C ALA A 33 -19.67 7.65 -9.09
N GLY A 34 -20.09 6.40 -8.85
CA GLY A 34 -20.24 5.86 -7.49
C GLY A 34 -19.00 6.09 -6.61
N THR A 35 -19.00 5.62 -5.36
CA THR A 35 -17.95 5.80 -4.34
C THR A 35 -16.48 5.56 -4.77
N ARG A 36 -16.24 5.06 -6.00
CA ARG A 36 -14.96 5.15 -6.73
C ARG A 36 -14.36 6.57 -6.76
N GLY A 37 -15.15 7.63 -6.90
CA GLY A 37 -14.63 9.00 -6.89
C GLY A 37 -14.01 9.41 -5.54
N GLU A 38 -14.41 8.73 -4.45
CA GLU A 38 -13.83 8.97 -3.12
C GLU A 38 -12.41 8.39 -3.03
N VAL A 39 -12.05 7.44 -3.88
CA VAL A 39 -10.82 6.62 -3.79
C VAL A 39 -9.74 7.08 -4.79
N THR A 40 -10.10 7.81 -5.85
CA THR A 40 -9.23 8.15 -6.99
C THR A 40 -8.16 9.22 -6.75
N GLY A 41 -7.86 9.55 -5.49
CA GLY A 41 -6.86 10.56 -5.14
C GLY A 41 -5.48 10.03 -4.78
N GLY A 42 -5.31 8.71 -4.57
CA GLY A 42 -4.02 8.08 -4.21
C GLY A 42 -3.35 8.58 -2.92
N THR A 43 -3.94 9.56 -2.23
CA THR A 43 -3.30 10.35 -1.16
C THR A 43 -3.92 10.11 0.21
N GLN A 44 -5.04 9.40 0.28
CA GLN A 44 -5.75 9.16 1.55
C GLN A 44 -4.95 8.35 2.55
N MET A 45 -4.02 7.50 2.07
CA MET A 45 -3.24 6.59 2.91
C MET A 45 -1.79 7.02 3.09
N GLY A 46 -1.38 8.15 2.49
CA GLY A 46 0.02 8.60 2.53
C GLY A 46 0.52 8.86 3.96
N ALA A 47 -0.35 9.32 4.87
CA ALA A 47 0.04 9.49 6.28
C ALA A 47 0.31 8.15 7.00
N LEU A 48 -0.39 7.08 6.61
CA LEU A 48 -0.14 5.72 7.12
C LEU A 48 1.14 5.14 6.52
N GLU A 49 1.40 5.36 5.24
CA GLU A 49 2.67 4.97 4.60
C GLU A 49 3.88 5.61 5.29
N VAL A 50 3.78 6.91 5.60
CA VAL A 50 4.82 7.64 6.35
C VAL A 50 4.97 7.07 7.75
N LEU A 51 3.87 6.82 8.47
CA LEU A 51 3.92 6.24 9.81
C LEU A 51 4.60 4.86 9.80
N VAL A 52 4.23 3.96 8.89
CA VAL A 52 4.86 2.64 8.78
C VAL A 52 6.34 2.78 8.44
N SER A 53 6.69 3.69 7.52
CA SER A 53 8.09 3.96 7.20
C SER A 53 8.89 4.44 8.42
N ASP A 54 8.32 5.32 9.24
CA ASP A 54 8.94 5.79 10.49
C ASP A 54 9.08 4.65 11.51
N ILE A 55 8.07 3.79 11.66
CA ILE A 55 8.12 2.61 12.56
C ILE A 55 9.26 1.67 12.15
N LEU A 56 9.37 1.38 10.84
CA LEU A 56 10.42 0.52 10.29
C LEU A 56 11.82 1.10 10.55
N CYS A 57 11.97 2.43 10.42
CA CYS A 57 13.24 3.11 10.70
C CYS A 57 13.57 3.10 12.20
N ASP A 58 12.59 3.39 13.06
CA ASP A 58 12.73 3.31 14.53
C ASP A 58 13.09 1.88 14.98
N ALA A 59 12.64 0.86 14.25
CA ALA A 59 12.97 -0.55 14.48
C ALA A 59 14.38 -0.95 13.97
N GLY A 60 15.13 -0.03 13.35
CA GLY A 60 16.53 -0.24 12.97
C GLY A 60 16.80 -0.38 11.47
N LEU A 61 15.78 -0.30 10.60
CA LEU A 61 16.00 -0.28 9.16
C LEU A 61 16.55 1.07 8.70
N LYS A 62 17.48 1.06 7.75
CA LYS A 62 17.99 2.31 7.18
C LYS A 62 16.89 2.95 6.33
N LYS A 63 16.73 4.28 6.41
CA LYS A 63 15.73 5.00 5.61
C LYS A 63 15.88 4.75 4.10
N VAL A 64 17.11 4.55 3.62
CA VAL A 64 17.40 4.24 2.20
C VAL A 64 16.88 2.86 1.76
N ASP A 65 16.71 1.93 2.70
CA ASP A 65 16.18 0.60 2.43
C ASP A 65 14.64 0.62 2.34
N VAL A 66 13.98 1.61 2.94
CA VAL A 66 12.52 1.75 3.00
C VAL A 66 12.02 2.70 1.89
N ARG A 67 11.28 2.16 0.90
CA ARG A 67 10.80 2.90 -0.27
C ARG A 67 9.29 3.04 -0.26
N THR A 68 8.77 4.25 -0.49
CA THR A 68 7.32 4.55 -0.50
C THR A 68 6.84 5.42 -1.68
N ARG A 69 7.74 5.85 -2.59
CA ARG A 69 7.36 6.77 -3.69
C ARG A 69 7.96 6.39 -5.04
N THR A 70 9.21 5.94 -5.02
CA THR A 70 10.02 5.63 -6.22
C THR A 70 10.60 4.24 -6.10
N ALA A 71 10.83 3.57 -7.24
CA ALA A 71 11.40 2.23 -7.31
C ALA A 71 10.63 1.22 -6.43
N LEU A 72 9.32 1.15 -6.69
CA LEU A 72 8.33 0.34 -5.97
C LEU A 72 7.86 -0.88 -6.79
N GLU A 73 8.39 -1.03 -8.00
CA GLU A 73 8.07 -2.09 -8.91
C GLU A 73 8.86 -3.36 -8.55
N LEU A 74 8.14 -4.44 -8.28
CA LEU A 74 8.70 -5.78 -8.11
C LEU A 74 8.34 -6.67 -9.31
N PRO A 75 9.23 -7.59 -9.73
CA PRO A 75 8.90 -8.61 -10.71
C PRO A 75 7.69 -9.45 -10.25
N GLY A 76 6.73 -9.66 -11.13
CA GLY A 76 5.67 -10.66 -10.97
C GLY A 76 5.93 -11.85 -11.88
N TYR A 77 5.12 -12.91 -11.77
CA TYR A 77 5.11 -14.04 -12.70
C TYR A 77 3.90 -13.98 -13.64
N PHE A 78 2.69 -13.93 -13.06
CA PHE A 78 1.41 -13.87 -13.77
C PHE A 78 1.16 -12.48 -14.38
N ARG A 79 1.94 -11.49 -13.94
CA ARG A 79 2.09 -10.16 -14.55
C ARG A 79 3.58 -9.84 -14.66
N ALA A 80 3.95 -8.93 -15.56
CA ALA A 80 5.36 -8.55 -15.74
C ALA A 80 5.96 -7.93 -14.47
N THR A 81 5.29 -6.93 -13.92
CA THR A 81 5.65 -6.27 -12.66
C THR A 81 4.41 -5.86 -11.88
N LYS A 82 4.57 -5.65 -10.57
CA LYS A 82 3.59 -4.99 -9.71
C LYS A 82 4.26 -3.80 -9.03
N LYS A 83 3.60 -2.64 -9.09
CA LYS A 83 3.93 -1.51 -8.22
C LYS A 83 3.25 -1.71 -6.86
N TRP A 84 4.02 -1.53 -5.80
CA TRP A 84 3.60 -1.60 -4.40
C TRP A 84 3.52 -0.20 -3.79
N ASP A 85 2.89 -0.05 -2.64
CA ASP A 85 2.86 1.23 -1.94
C ASP A 85 4.12 1.42 -1.07
N LEU A 86 4.60 0.34 -0.45
CA LEU A 86 5.82 0.34 0.33
C LEU A 86 6.61 -0.96 0.11
N ILE A 87 7.90 -0.84 -0.17
CA ILE A 87 8.82 -1.99 -0.16
C ILE A 87 10.03 -1.71 0.73
N VAL A 88 10.61 -2.77 1.29
CA VAL A 88 11.89 -2.69 2.00
C VAL A 88 12.87 -3.67 1.36
N VAL A 89 13.99 -3.13 0.90
CA VAL A 89 15.12 -3.92 0.40
C VAL A 89 16.34 -3.59 1.23
N SER A 90 16.75 -4.49 2.11
CA SER A 90 17.90 -4.30 3.00
C SER A 90 18.96 -5.35 2.72
N ASN A 91 20.21 -4.91 2.57
CA ASN A 91 21.35 -5.77 2.24
C ASN A 91 21.11 -6.69 1.02
N GLY A 92 20.40 -6.18 0.01
CA GLY A 92 20.08 -6.95 -1.21
C GLY A 92 18.92 -7.95 -1.07
N ALA A 93 18.31 -8.06 0.12
CA ALA A 93 17.15 -8.91 0.36
C ALA A 93 15.86 -8.10 0.36
N LEU A 94 14.82 -8.59 -0.34
CA LEU A 94 13.46 -8.06 -0.22
C LEU A 94 12.84 -8.59 1.07
N VAL A 95 12.69 -7.73 2.08
CA VAL A 95 12.20 -8.12 3.42
C VAL A 95 10.75 -7.71 3.67
N LEU A 96 10.20 -6.79 2.87
CA LEU A 96 8.81 -6.36 2.98
C LEU A 96 8.29 -5.87 1.62
N ALA A 97 7.07 -6.26 1.29
CA ALA A 97 6.25 -5.65 0.25
C ALA A 97 4.83 -5.45 0.80
N MET A 98 4.38 -4.20 0.83
CA MET A 98 3.15 -3.79 1.52
C MET A 98 2.28 -2.92 0.62
N GLU A 99 0.97 -3.13 0.74
CA GLU A 99 -0.06 -2.40 0.04
C GLU A 99 -1.09 -1.89 1.05
N PHE A 100 -1.48 -0.63 0.94
CA PHE A 100 -2.45 0.01 1.81
C PHE A 100 -3.81 0.06 1.11
N LYS A 101 -4.84 -0.47 1.77
CA LYS A 101 -6.19 -0.52 1.20
C LYS A 101 -7.25 -0.07 2.17
N SER A 102 -8.13 0.81 1.69
CA SER A 102 -9.31 1.25 2.43
C SER A 102 -10.30 0.10 2.56
N GLN A 103 -10.80 -0.11 3.78
CA GLN A 103 -11.97 -0.96 4.05
C GLN A 103 -13.27 -0.16 4.10
N ALA A 104 -13.21 1.17 4.27
CA ALA A 104 -14.39 2.02 4.29
C ALA A 104 -15.05 2.07 2.89
N GLY A 105 -16.36 1.88 2.85
CA GLY A 105 -17.14 1.87 1.61
C GLY A 105 -18.50 1.19 1.80
N LYS A 106 -19.23 0.99 0.70
CA LYS A 106 -20.62 0.48 0.71
C LYS A 106 -20.76 -0.96 1.25
N SER A 107 -19.73 -1.80 1.13
CA SER A 107 -19.74 -3.17 1.63
C SER A 107 -18.38 -3.58 2.18
N ILE A 108 -18.29 -3.74 3.50
CA ILE A 108 -17.09 -4.22 4.18
C ILE A 108 -16.83 -5.68 3.79
N GLY A 109 -17.86 -6.53 3.76
CA GLY A 109 -17.71 -7.95 3.43
C GLY A 109 -17.09 -8.18 2.05
N ASN A 110 -17.60 -7.47 1.03
CA ASN A 110 -17.05 -7.56 -0.33
C ASN A 110 -15.63 -7.01 -0.39
N ASN A 111 -15.34 -5.91 0.31
CA ASN A 111 -13.99 -5.36 0.38
C ASN A 111 -13.02 -6.36 1.01
N VAL A 112 -13.40 -7.00 2.12
CA VAL A 112 -12.58 -8.00 2.81
C VAL A 112 -12.28 -9.18 1.90
N ASN A 113 -13.30 -9.75 1.24
CA ASN A 113 -13.08 -10.88 0.32
C ASN A 113 -12.12 -10.50 -0.82
N ASN A 114 -12.36 -9.37 -1.48
CA ASN A 114 -11.51 -8.89 -2.56
C ASN A 114 -10.06 -8.64 -2.08
N ARG A 115 -9.86 -8.07 -0.89
CA ARG A 115 -8.51 -7.83 -0.34
C ARG A 115 -7.80 -9.11 0.06
N ALA A 116 -8.52 -10.11 0.57
CA ALA A 116 -7.96 -11.41 0.87
C ALA A 116 -7.46 -12.09 -0.41
N GLU A 117 -8.27 -12.12 -1.46
CA GLU A 117 -7.88 -12.64 -2.77
C GLU A 117 -6.68 -11.89 -3.37
N GLU A 118 -6.68 -10.55 -3.32
CA GLU A 118 -5.56 -9.72 -3.78
C GLU A 118 -4.27 -10.02 -3.01
N ALA A 119 -4.34 -10.18 -1.69
CA ALA A 119 -3.19 -10.46 -0.83
C ALA A 119 -2.58 -11.84 -1.14
N VAL A 120 -3.43 -12.88 -1.20
CA VAL A 120 -2.99 -14.24 -1.54
C VAL A 120 -2.42 -14.29 -2.96
N GLY A 121 -3.11 -13.66 -3.93
CA GLY A 121 -2.66 -13.57 -5.31
C GLY A 121 -1.31 -12.86 -5.43
N SER A 122 -1.11 -11.76 -4.71
CA SER A 122 0.15 -11.00 -4.74
C SER A 122 1.30 -11.78 -4.11
N ALA A 123 1.06 -12.49 -2.99
CA ALA A 123 2.06 -13.36 -2.38
C ALA A 123 2.44 -14.51 -3.31
N LYS A 124 1.45 -15.18 -3.92
CA LYS A 124 1.68 -16.27 -4.88
C LYS A 124 2.47 -15.82 -6.10
N ASP A 125 2.20 -14.61 -6.59
CA ASP A 125 2.87 -14.00 -7.74
C ASP A 125 4.35 -13.71 -7.44
N ILE A 126 4.67 -13.10 -6.29
CA ILE A 126 6.06 -12.86 -5.84
C ILE A 126 6.82 -14.18 -5.69
N TRP A 127 6.27 -15.14 -4.94
CA TRP A 127 6.95 -16.41 -4.69
C TRP A 127 7.16 -17.23 -5.95
N THR A 128 6.21 -17.17 -6.88
CA THR A 128 6.37 -17.82 -8.19
C THR A 128 7.43 -17.10 -9.00
N ALA A 129 7.42 -15.77 -9.07
CA ALA A 129 8.44 -15.00 -9.77
C ALA A 129 9.85 -15.28 -9.22
N PHE A 130 10.00 -15.40 -7.90
CA PHE A 130 11.25 -15.81 -7.27
C PHE A 130 11.69 -17.21 -7.71
N ARG A 131 10.81 -18.22 -7.59
CA ARG A 131 11.11 -19.60 -7.99
C ARG A 131 11.53 -19.72 -9.46
N GLU A 132 10.92 -18.92 -10.33
CA GLU A 132 11.20 -18.90 -11.77
C GLU A 132 12.38 -17.97 -12.13
N GLY A 133 13.18 -17.53 -11.15
CA GLY A 133 14.43 -16.81 -11.35
C GLY A 133 14.28 -15.33 -11.72
N ARG A 134 13.07 -14.74 -11.63
CA ARG A 134 12.84 -13.33 -12.02
C ARG A 134 13.48 -12.32 -11.07
N PHE A 135 13.93 -12.75 -9.89
CA PHE A 135 14.68 -11.94 -8.93
C PHE A 135 16.22 -12.12 -9.06
N GLY A 136 16.69 -12.87 -10.07
CA GLY A 136 18.11 -13.14 -10.25
C GLY A 136 18.71 -13.94 -9.10
N GLN A 137 19.86 -13.49 -8.57
CA GLN A 137 20.58 -14.13 -7.46
C GLN A 137 20.14 -13.58 -6.08
N ALA A 138 19.04 -12.85 -6.00
CA ALA A 138 18.53 -12.37 -4.72
C ALA A 138 18.17 -13.55 -3.80
N PRO A 139 18.28 -13.40 -2.47
CA PRO A 139 17.78 -14.40 -1.54
C PRO A 139 16.25 -14.53 -1.63
N PRO A 140 15.66 -15.61 -1.06
CA PRO A 140 14.22 -15.73 -0.93
C PRO A 140 13.59 -14.47 -0.31
N PRO A 141 12.49 -13.94 -0.87
CA PRO A 141 11.81 -12.79 -0.30
C PRO A 141 11.06 -13.19 0.98
N PHE A 142 11.31 -12.45 2.07
CA PHE A 142 10.69 -12.58 3.41
C PHE A 142 10.58 -14.00 4.02
#